data_AF-A0A522BWR9-F1
#
_entry.id   AF-A0A522BWR9-F1
#
_cell.length_a   1.000
_cell.length_b   1.000
_cell.length_c   1.000
_cell.angle_alpha   90.00
_cell.angle_beta   90.00
_cell.angle_gamma   90.00
#
_symmetry.space_group_name_H-M   'P 1'
#
loop_
_entity.id
_entity.type
_entity.pdbx_description
1 polymer ?
#
loop_
_entity_poly.entity_id
_entity_poly.type
_entity_poly.pdbx_seq_one_letter_code
_entity_poly.pdbx_strand_id
1 'polypeptide(L)'
;MFAKHLSSAMVEKDPLIVAQHVEEFSLAGEMEIGIAGNNGQPAFNTYITAPEKILAAHEETSIRSNGELILFKPLKNELRCHGCHSPGDKTRGMIIVKTSLRKAHAQLNETAKRLIGFSILIGLISELFLIIFLRKMILRPIEALTEGANLLRNGNLDHRIVLKRDDEIGDLASCFNEMADSIEQSHISMESAVRQKTKELRAIAELSSDAFRGDRDLKEIADQFLDAIISHLGYRYSALCLIDKETGLLLQEFKKGVDNNICDIEISVASEHPFIKTIREAKPAIKNSQEINAPDTFGNVVIIPIVSHQRKRCREVNNCAYETCP
;
A
#
# COMPACT_ATOMS: atom_id res chain seq x y z
N MET A 1 42.55 56.31 -15.21
CA MET A 1 43.22 56.69 -16.47
C MET A 1 42.73 58.06 -16.94
N PHE A 2 41.43 58.27 -17.14
CA PHE A 2 40.81 59.55 -17.53
C PHE A 2 41.27 60.79 -16.71
N ALA A 3 41.13 60.78 -15.38
CA ALA A 3 41.53 61.93 -14.54
C ALA A 3 43.02 62.31 -14.65
N LYS A 4 43.89 61.35 -14.97
CA LYS A 4 45.33 61.59 -15.16
C LYS A 4 45.63 62.25 -16.50
N HIS A 5 44.94 61.83 -17.57
CA HIS A 5 45.06 62.45 -18.89
C HIS A 5 44.42 63.85 -18.89
N LEU A 6 43.27 64.00 -18.24
CA LEU A 6 42.58 65.28 -18.07
C LEU A 6 43.46 66.29 -17.31
N SER A 7 44.12 65.85 -16.23
CA SER A 7 45.05 66.70 -15.48
C SER A 7 46.24 67.14 -16.33
N SER A 8 46.78 66.29 -17.20
CA SER A 8 47.85 66.67 -18.13
C SER A 8 47.37 67.70 -19.16
N ALA A 9 46.21 67.48 -19.78
CA ALA A 9 45.62 68.41 -20.75
C ALA A 9 45.32 69.80 -20.12
N MET A 10 44.87 69.82 -18.85
CA MET A 10 44.65 71.08 -18.12
C MET A 10 45.95 71.86 -17.85
N VAL A 11 47.09 71.17 -17.71
CA VAL A 11 48.41 71.81 -17.50
C VAL A 11 48.94 72.44 -18.78
N GLU A 12 48.53 71.95 -19.95
CA GLU A 12 48.83 72.52 -21.27
C GLU A 12 48.05 73.83 -21.55
N LYS A 13 47.13 74.23 -20.66
CA LYS A 13 46.38 75.50 -20.64
C LYS A 13 45.45 75.74 -21.84
N ASP A 14 45.13 74.73 -22.64
CA ASP A 14 44.16 74.85 -23.73
C ASP A 14 42.77 74.34 -23.28
N PRO A 15 41.78 75.23 -23.07
CA PRO A 15 40.44 74.82 -22.66
C PRO A 15 39.69 74.03 -23.73
N LEU A 16 40.05 74.18 -25.02
CA LEU A 16 39.42 73.47 -26.13
C LEU A 16 39.84 71.99 -26.15
N ILE A 17 41.12 71.70 -25.87
CA ILE A 17 41.64 70.33 -25.75
C ILE A 17 40.97 69.60 -24.58
N VAL A 18 40.78 70.29 -23.45
CA VAL A 18 40.08 69.72 -22.29
C VAL A 18 38.61 69.41 -22.62
N ALA A 19 37.92 70.33 -23.31
CA ALA A 19 36.54 70.13 -23.74
C ALA A 19 36.41 68.93 -24.70
N GLN A 20 37.30 68.85 -25.70
CA GLN A 20 37.35 67.74 -26.64
C GLN A 20 37.60 66.39 -25.93
N HIS A 21 38.50 66.35 -24.95
CA HIS A 21 38.75 65.13 -24.18
C HIS A 21 37.55 64.73 -23.32
N VAL A 22 36.75 65.68 -22.82
CA VAL A 22 35.52 65.37 -22.09
C VAL A 22 34.43 64.84 -23.04
N GLU A 23 34.34 65.40 -24.24
CA GLU A 23 33.40 64.95 -25.27
C GLU A 23 33.76 63.56 -25.82
N GLU A 24 35.03 63.28 -26.08
CA GLU A 24 35.53 61.96 -26.53
C GLU A 24 35.18 60.83 -25.55
N PHE A 25 35.23 61.11 -24.25
CA PHE A 25 34.88 60.14 -23.21
C PHE A 25 33.37 60.14 -22.88
N SER A 26 32.61 61.12 -23.35
CA SER A 26 31.15 61.16 -23.22
C SER A 26 30.52 60.30 -24.30
N LEU A 27 30.34 59.01 -24.00
CA LEU A 27 29.73 58.05 -24.93
C LEU A 27 28.25 58.39 -25.15
N ALA A 28 27.89 58.64 -26.42
CA ALA A 28 26.56 59.02 -26.90
C ALA A 28 25.41 58.30 -26.16
N GLY A 29 24.81 58.99 -25.19
CA GLY A 29 23.59 58.57 -24.49
C GLY A 29 23.75 57.55 -23.34
N GLU A 30 24.97 57.11 -23.01
CA GLU A 30 25.20 56.16 -21.90
C GLU A 30 25.97 56.77 -20.72
N MET A 31 26.90 57.68 -21.02
CA MET A 31 27.74 58.34 -20.03
C MET A 31 27.98 59.80 -20.46
N GLU A 32 27.58 60.73 -19.60
CA GLU A 32 27.83 62.15 -19.76
C GLU A 32 28.88 62.57 -18.73
N ILE A 33 29.98 63.15 -19.17
CA ILE A 33 31.03 63.66 -18.28
C ILE A 33 31.01 65.18 -18.34
N GLY A 34 31.04 65.81 -17.17
CA GLY A 34 31.10 67.26 -17.01
C GLY A 34 32.18 67.66 -16.02
N ILE A 35 32.58 68.93 -16.07
CA ILE A 35 33.53 69.52 -15.13
C ILE A 35 32.89 70.78 -14.57
N ALA A 36 32.75 70.86 -13.26
CA ALA A 36 32.33 72.08 -12.58
C ALA A 36 33.52 72.75 -11.90
N GLY A 37 33.57 74.08 -11.94
CA GLY A 37 34.54 74.86 -11.16
C GLY A 37 34.23 74.84 -9.66
N ASN A 38 35.09 75.48 -8.86
CA ASN A 38 34.86 75.64 -7.42
C ASN A 38 33.61 76.48 -7.07
N ASN A 39 33.04 77.20 -8.03
CA ASN A 39 31.76 77.91 -7.91
C ASN A 39 30.53 77.05 -8.29
N GLY A 40 30.75 75.77 -8.61
CA GLY A 40 29.70 74.83 -9.02
C GLY A 40 29.10 75.04 -10.41
N GLN A 41 29.57 76.06 -11.13
CA GLN A 41 29.17 76.32 -12.51
C GLN A 41 29.96 75.43 -13.47
N PRO A 42 29.39 75.09 -14.64
CA PRO A 42 30.08 74.28 -15.63
C PRO A 42 31.31 75.00 -16.16
N ALA A 43 32.37 74.24 -16.40
CA ALA A 43 33.62 74.70 -16.98
C ALA A 43 33.92 73.92 -18.26
N PHE A 44 34.81 74.45 -19.11
CA PHE A 44 35.28 73.79 -20.34
C PHE A 44 34.13 73.37 -21.29
N ASN A 45 33.14 74.25 -21.46
CA ASN A 45 31.99 74.05 -22.34
C ASN A 45 31.13 72.80 -22.00
N THR A 46 31.13 72.39 -20.73
CA THR A 46 30.24 71.33 -20.23
C THR A 46 28.91 71.92 -19.75
N TYR A 47 27.90 71.07 -19.51
CA TYR A 47 26.54 71.50 -19.15
C TYR A 47 26.08 71.05 -17.75
N ILE A 48 26.96 70.38 -16.99
CA ILE A 48 26.59 69.77 -15.71
C ILE A 48 27.05 70.66 -14.55
N THR A 49 26.13 70.99 -13.64
CA THR A 49 26.40 71.76 -12.42
C THR A 49 26.62 70.85 -11.23
N ALA A 50 27.46 71.32 -10.29
CA ALA A 50 27.67 70.65 -9.01
C ALA A 50 26.93 71.40 -7.89
N PRO A 51 26.06 70.73 -7.11
CA PRO A 51 25.42 71.34 -5.95
C PRO A 51 26.45 71.83 -4.91
N GLU A 52 26.23 73.03 -4.36
CA GLU A 52 27.13 73.66 -3.38
C GLU A 52 27.44 72.76 -2.18
N LYS A 53 26.45 72.00 -1.70
CA LYS A 53 26.62 71.06 -0.58
C LYS A 53 27.65 69.96 -0.88
N ILE A 54 27.73 69.49 -2.12
CA ILE A 54 28.67 68.44 -2.53
C ILE A 54 30.06 69.01 -2.74
N LEU A 55 30.16 70.22 -3.31
CA LEU A 55 31.43 70.93 -3.47
C LEU A 55 32.10 71.22 -2.11
N ALA A 56 31.31 71.66 -1.12
CA ALA A 56 31.80 71.96 0.22
C ALA A 56 32.40 70.74 0.94
N ALA A 57 31.95 69.53 0.60
CA ALA A 57 32.44 68.30 1.22
C ALA A 57 33.85 67.92 0.77
N HIS A 58 34.28 68.32 -0.44
CA HIS A 58 35.59 67.95 -1.04
C HIS A 58 35.86 66.43 -1.08
N GLU A 59 34.82 65.61 -1.06
CA GLU A 59 34.88 64.15 -1.03
C GLU A 59 34.17 63.52 -2.23
N GLU A 60 34.62 62.33 -2.63
CA GLU A 60 33.98 61.58 -3.69
C GLU A 60 32.59 61.11 -3.22
N THR A 61 31.54 61.52 -3.94
CA THR A 61 30.15 61.25 -3.58
C THR A 61 29.38 60.74 -4.78
N SER A 62 28.41 59.84 -4.58
CA SER A 62 27.52 59.39 -5.65
C SER A 62 26.05 59.60 -5.28
N ILE A 63 25.24 60.07 -6.22
CA ILE A 63 23.80 60.23 -6.06
C ILE A 63 23.09 59.37 -7.10
N ARG A 64 22.06 58.64 -6.66
CA ARG A 64 21.12 57.95 -7.54
C ARG A 64 19.83 58.75 -7.62
N SER A 65 19.45 59.18 -8.82
CA SER A 65 18.22 59.96 -9.04
C SER A 65 17.63 59.63 -10.41
N ASN A 66 16.30 59.47 -10.49
CA ASN A 66 15.55 59.26 -11.75
C ASN A 66 16.10 58.16 -12.69
N GLY A 67 16.70 57.09 -12.12
CA GLY A 67 17.28 55.99 -12.90
C GLY A 67 18.67 56.30 -13.48
N GLU A 68 19.33 57.34 -12.98
CA GLU A 68 20.69 57.74 -13.33
C GLU A 68 21.58 57.66 -12.09
N LEU A 69 22.84 57.32 -12.30
CA LEU A 69 23.90 57.39 -11.29
C LEU A 69 24.79 58.59 -11.64
N ILE A 70 24.88 59.54 -10.72
CA ILE A 70 25.74 60.73 -10.84
C ILE A 70 26.87 60.58 -9.83
N LEU A 71 28.09 60.48 -10.32
CA LEU A 71 29.32 60.44 -9.52
C LEU A 71 29.97 61.81 -9.54
N PHE A 72 30.26 62.33 -8.35
CA PHE A 72 30.96 63.57 -8.12
C PHE A 72 32.36 63.26 -7.58
N LYS A 73 33.39 63.65 -8.31
CA LYS A 73 34.78 63.41 -7.94
C LYS A 73 35.56 64.72 -7.86
N PRO A 74 36.08 65.12 -6.69
CA PRO A 74 36.83 66.36 -6.56
C PRO A 74 38.14 66.32 -7.36
N LEU A 75 38.43 67.39 -8.09
CA LEU A 75 39.72 67.66 -8.72
C LEU A 75 40.67 68.22 -7.66
N LYS A 76 41.47 67.35 -7.04
CA LYS A 76 42.43 67.76 -6.00
C LYS A 76 43.46 68.75 -6.56
N ASN A 77 43.80 69.77 -5.77
CA ASN A 77 44.87 70.70 -6.11
C ASN A 77 46.22 70.04 -5.83
N GLU A 78 46.81 69.42 -6.84
CA GLU A 78 48.11 68.74 -6.71
C GLU A 78 49.27 69.73 -6.88
N LEU A 79 50.48 69.36 -6.44
CA LEU A 79 51.66 70.23 -6.50
C LEU A 79 51.92 70.82 -7.91
N ARG A 80 51.65 70.03 -8.96
CA ARG A 80 51.78 70.44 -10.37
C ARG A 80 50.84 71.59 -10.76
N CYS A 81 49.72 71.76 -10.05
CA CYS A 81 48.74 72.80 -10.31
C CYS A 81 49.20 74.16 -9.77
N HIS A 82 50.08 74.18 -8.76
CA HIS A 82 50.46 75.40 -8.03
C HIS A 82 51.19 76.45 -8.89
N GLY A 83 51.64 76.08 -10.09
CA GLY A 83 52.24 77.03 -11.05
C GLY A 83 51.25 78.06 -11.61
N CYS A 84 49.94 77.80 -11.53
CA CYS A 84 48.90 78.73 -12.02
C CYS A 84 47.82 79.01 -10.97
N HIS A 85 47.89 78.38 -9.81
CA HIS A 85 46.77 78.18 -8.90
C HIS A 85 47.23 78.22 -7.45
N SER A 86 46.51 78.93 -6.59
CA SER A 86 46.92 79.15 -5.20
C SER A 86 47.04 77.84 -4.40
N PRO A 87 48.12 77.62 -3.64
CA PRO A 87 48.29 76.44 -2.78
C PRO A 87 47.25 76.34 -1.65
N GLY A 88 46.54 77.43 -1.34
CA GLY A 88 45.50 77.49 -0.30
C GLY A 88 44.20 76.78 -0.68
N ASP A 89 43.94 76.54 -1.96
CA ASP A 89 42.74 75.86 -2.42
C ASP A 89 42.91 74.33 -2.31
N LYS A 90 41.99 73.63 -1.65
CA LYS A 90 42.04 72.16 -1.53
C LYS A 90 41.69 71.43 -2.82
N THR A 91 40.79 71.99 -3.63
CA THR A 91 40.34 71.45 -4.92
C THR A 91 40.28 72.56 -5.97
N ARG A 92 40.33 72.20 -7.25
CA ARG A 92 40.16 73.12 -8.39
C ARG A 92 38.76 73.07 -9.01
N GLY A 93 38.01 72.04 -8.69
CA GLY A 93 36.65 71.82 -9.18
C GLY A 93 36.22 70.38 -8.94
N MET A 94 35.27 69.91 -9.74
CA MET A 94 34.69 68.58 -9.63
C MET A 94 34.45 67.97 -11.01
N ILE A 95 34.87 66.72 -11.19
CA ILE A 95 34.44 65.89 -12.32
C ILE A 95 33.08 65.29 -11.96
N ILE A 96 32.12 65.41 -12.85
CA ILE A 96 30.78 64.85 -12.70
C ILE A 96 30.60 63.79 -13.80
N VAL A 97 30.27 62.57 -13.42
CA VAL A 97 30.00 61.48 -14.37
C VAL A 97 28.56 61.03 -14.16
N LYS A 98 27.72 61.19 -15.16
CA LYS A 98 26.31 60.83 -15.14
C LYS A 98 26.07 59.66 -16.09
N THR A 99 25.48 58.58 -15.61
CA THR A 99 25.21 57.39 -16.43
C THR A 99 23.81 56.82 -16.18
N SER A 100 23.19 56.26 -17.23
CA SER A 100 21.83 55.70 -17.18
C SER A 100 21.81 54.24 -16.71
N LEU A 101 21.01 53.94 -15.69
CA LEU A 101 20.80 52.57 -15.19
C LEU A 101 19.69 51.82 -15.96
N ARG A 102 19.03 52.45 -16.94
CA ARG A 102 17.89 51.85 -17.66
C ARG A 102 18.27 50.58 -18.41
N LYS A 103 19.42 50.57 -19.10
CA LYS A 103 19.91 49.37 -19.82
C LYS A 103 20.22 48.23 -18.85
N ALA A 104 20.87 48.53 -17.74
CA ALA A 104 21.15 47.56 -16.69
C ALA A 104 19.86 46.98 -16.10
N HIS A 105 18.87 47.80 -15.76
CA HIS A 105 17.58 47.33 -15.24
C HIS A 105 16.76 46.55 -16.29
N ALA A 106 16.76 46.96 -17.55
CA ALA A 106 16.06 46.25 -18.61
C ALA A 106 16.62 44.84 -18.81
N GLN A 107 17.95 44.69 -18.80
CA GLN A 107 18.62 43.39 -18.87
C GLN A 107 18.29 42.50 -17.67
N LEU A 108 18.24 43.08 -16.46
CA LEU A 108 17.82 42.35 -15.26
C LEU A 108 16.37 41.86 -15.36
N ASN A 109 15.45 42.70 -15.82
CA ASN A 109 14.05 42.34 -15.96
C ASN A 109 13.82 41.22 -17.01
N GLU A 110 14.51 41.27 -18.15
CA GLU A 110 14.42 40.21 -19.15
C GLU A 110 15.00 38.89 -18.65
N THR A 111 16.12 38.94 -17.93
CA THR A 111 16.70 37.75 -17.29
C THR A 111 15.76 37.20 -16.22
N ALA A 112 15.17 38.06 -15.39
CA ALA A 112 14.21 37.66 -14.37
C ALA A 112 12.96 37.00 -14.98
N LYS A 113 12.39 37.56 -16.04
CA LYS A 113 11.25 36.95 -16.76
C LYS A 113 11.59 35.56 -17.30
N ARG A 114 12.79 35.38 -17.88
CA ARG A 114 13.25 34.06 -18.36
C ARG A 114 13.39 33.06 -17.20
N LEU A 115 14.00 33.48 -16.09
CA LEU A 115 14.14 32.63 -14.90
C LEU A 115 12.77 32.24 -14.31
N ILE A 116 11.83 33.17 -14.23
CA ILE A 116 10.46 32.89 -13.80
C ILE A 116 9.79 31.89 -14.75
N GLY A 117 9.90 32.11 -16.07
CA GLY A 117 9.38 31.20 -17.08
C GLY A 117 9.95 29.77 -16.96
N PHE A 118 11.26 29.64 -16.79
CA PHE A 118 11.90 28.34 -16.56
C PHE A 118 11.47 27.71 -15.23
N SER A 119 11.33 28.51 -14.18
CA SER A 119 10.88 28.02 -12.86
C SER A 119 9.47 27.44 -12.94
N ILE A 120 8.56 28.12 -13.65
CA ILE A 120 7.19 27.64 -13.90
C ILE A 120 7.23 26.35 -14.72
N LEU A 121 8.02 26.31 -15.80
CA LEU A 121 8.14 25.12 -16.64
C LEU A 121 8.64 23.90 -15.86
N ILE A 122 9.70 24.08 -15.07
CA ILE A 122 10.24 23.01 -14.22
C ILE A 122 9.22 22.60 -13.16
N GLY A 123 8.51 23.56 -12.56
CA GLY A 123 7.42 23.31 -11.62
C GLY A 123 6.35 22.39 -12.23
N LEU A 124 5.83 22.73 -13.41
CA LEU A 124 4.81 21.94 -14.10
C LEU A 124 5.32 20.53 -14.46
N ILE A 125 6.56 20.40 -14.93
CA ILE A 125 7.16 19.10 -15.23
C ILE A 125 7.29 18.25 -13.96
N SER A 126 7.74 18.86 -12.86
CA SER A 126 7.90 18.17 -11.58
C SER A 126 6.56 17.71 -10.99
N GLU A 127 5.53 18.52 -11.11
CA GLU A 127 4.17 18.19 -10.68
C GLU A 127 3.61 17.01 -11.49
N LEU A 128 3.72 17.05 -12.81
CA LEU A 128 3.29 15.96 -13.68
C LEU A 128 4.05 14.66 -13.38
N PHE A 129 5.36 14.76 -13.18
CA PHE A 129 6.19 13.61 -12.78
C PHE A 129 5.71 13.03 -11.45
N LEU A 130 5.48 13.86 -10.43
CA LEU A 130 5.04 13.43 -9.11
C LEU A 130 3.68 12.71 -9.17
N ILE A 131 2.73 13.24 -9.94
CA ILE A 131 1.40 12.62 -10.15
C ILE A 131 1.55 11.22 -10.76
N ILE A 132 2.35 11.09 -11.83
CA ILE A 132 2.56 9.81 -12.51
C ILE A 132 3.28 8.82 -11.59
N PHE A 133 4.29 9.32 -10.85
CA PHE A 133 5.07 8.53 -9.91
C PHE A 133 4.20 7.98 -8.80
N LEU A 134 3.46 8.83 -8.07
CA LEU A 134 2.56 8.41 -6.99
C LEU A 134 1.49 7.43 -7.49
N ARG A 135 0.91 7.68 -8.67
CA ARG A 135 -0.11 6.81 -9.24
C ARG A 135 0.40 5.40 -9.53
N LYS A 136 1.61 5.29 -10.08
CA LYS A 136 2.23 3.99 -10.38
C LYS A 136 2.80 3.30 -9.14
N MET A 137 3.38 4.07 -8.23
CA MET A 137 4.12 3.52 -7.10
C MET A 137 3.25 3.18 -5.90
N ILE A 138 2.12 3.87 -5.70
CA ILE A 138 1.29 3.71 -4.50
C ILE A 138 -0.16 3.39 -4.87
N LEU A 139 -0.83 4.27 -5.63
CA LEU A 139 -2.28 4.15 -5.85
C LEU A 139 -2.66 2.87 -6.61
N ARG A 140 -2.02 2.58 -7.74
CA ARG A 140 -2.33 1.36 -8.54
C ARG A 140 -2.12 0.05 -7.75
N PRO A 141 -1.00 -0.14 -7.04
CA PRO A 141 -0.84 -1.32 -6.18
C PRO A 141 -1.92 -1.45 -5.09
N ILE A 142 -2.30 -0.35 -4.45
CA ILE A 142 -3.38 -0.34 -3.45
C ILE A 142 -4.74 -0.67 -4.07
N GLU A 143 -5.03 -0.13 -5.26
CA GLU A 143 -6.22 -0.47 -6.03
C GLU A 143 -6.26 -1.97 -6.35
N ALA A 144 -5.14 -2.56 -6.79
CA ALA A 144 -5.03 -4.00 -7.07
C ALA A 144 -5.27 -4.86 -5.81
N LEU A 145 -4.75 -4.44 -4.65
CA LEU A 145 -5.04 -5.07 -3.35
C LEU A 145 -6.52 -4.98 -2.98
N THR A 146 -7.11 -3.81 -3.20
CA THR A 146 -8.53 -3.57 -2.91
C THR A 146 -9.42 -4.42 -3.83
N GLU A 147 -9.07 -4.52 -5.10
CA GLU A 147 -9.78 -5.35 -6.08
C GLU A 147 -9.66 -6.84 -5.73
N GLY A 148 -8.45 -7.32 -5.44
CA GLY A 148 -8.22 -8.70 -5.03
C GLY A 148 -9.00 -9.07 -3.77
N ALA A 149 -9.01 -8.19 -2.76
CA ALA A 149 -9.81 -8.40 -1.54
C ALA A 149 -11.31 -8.44 -1.81
N ASN A 150 -11.83 -7.61 -2.72
CA ASN A 150 -13.23 -7.65 -3.13
C ASN A 150 -13.57 -8.94 -3.89
N LEU A 151 -12.69 -9.43 -4.76
CA LEU A 151 -12.87 -10.69 -5.47
C LEU A 151 -12.92 -11.88 -4.49
N LEU A 152 -11.98 -11.93 -3.54
CA LEU A 152 -11.95 -12.95 -2.50
C LEU A 152 -13.22 -12.90 -1.63
N ARG A 153 -13.66 -11.70 -1.22
CA ARG A 153 -14.93 -11.51 -0.48
C ARG A 153 -16.15 -12.04 -1.24
N ASN A 154 -16.15 -11.91 -2.56
CA ASN A 154 -17.24 -12.36 -3.41
C ASN A 154 -17.17 -13.87 -3.76
N GLY A 155 -16.26 -14.63 -3.15
CA GLY A 155 -16.13 -16.07 -3.30
C GLY A 155 -15.21 -16.52 -4.44
N ASN A 156 -14.52 -15.60 -5.12
CA ASN A 156 -13.48 -15.98 -6.08
C ASN A 156 -12.18 -16.28 -5.33
N LEU A 157 -12.02 -17.53 -4.91
CA LEU A 157 -10.87 -18.00 -4.14
C LEU A 157 -9.62 -18.25 -4.98
N ASP A 158 -9.74 -18.29 -6.32
CA ASP A 158 -8.64 -18.60 -7.24
C ASP A 158 -7.81 -17.35 -7.60
N HIS A 159 -8.30 -16.15 -7.27
CA HIS A 159 -7.61 -14.91 -7.61
C HIS A 159 -6.34 -14.71 -6.76
N ARG A 160 -5.24 -14.32 -7.42
CA ARG A 160 -3.97 -13.95 -6.76
C ARG A 160 -3.48 -12.61 -7.28
N ILE A 161 -2.91 -11.82 -6.39
CA ILE A 161 -2.36 -10.49 -6.70
C ILE A 161 -0.92 -10.66 -7.17
N VAL A 162 -0.64 -10.26 -8.40
CA VAL A 162 0.72 -10.31 -8.98
C VAL A 162 1.34 -8.91 -8.98
N LEU A 163 2.12 -8.60 -7.96
CA LEU A 163 2.91 -7.37 -7.87
C LEU A 163 4.40 -7.73 -7.80
N LYS A 164 5.17 -7.26 -8.79
CA LYS A 164 6.64 -7.40 -8.80
C LYS A 164 7.24 -6.21 -8.05
N ARG A 165 7.34 -6.32 -6.72
CA ARG A 165 7.88 -5.29 -5.84
C ARG A 165 8.61 -5.92 -4.66
N ASP A 166 9.73 -5.30 -4.29
CA ASP A 166 10.55 -5.69 -3.14
C ASP A 166 10.42 -4.63 -2.04
N ASP A 167 9.17 -4.33 -1.66
CA ASP A 167 8.81 -3.35 -0.63
C ASP A 167 7.61 -3.83 0.19
N GLU A 168 7.17 -3.03 1.18
CA GLU A 168 6.09 -3.39 2.10
C GLU A 168 4.75 -3.66 1.39
N ILE A 169 4.54 -3.09 0.21
CA ILE A 169 3.34 -3.35 -0.60
C ILE A 169 3.46 -4.72 -1.30
N GLY A 170 4.66 -5.08 -1.76
CA GLY A 170 4.97 -6.43 -2.25
C GLY A 170 4.78 -7.49 -1.18
N ASP A 171 5.28 -7.24 0.02
CA ASP A 171 5.11 -8.14 1.17
C ASP A 171 3.62 -8.30 1.52
N LEU A 172 2.85 -7.21 1.52
CA LEU A 172 1.41 -7.26 1.79
C LEU A 172 0.65 -8.07 0.73
N ALA A 173 1.03 -7.99 -0.54
CA ALA A 173 0.44 -8.80 -1.60
C ALA A 173 0.78 -10.29 -1.44
N SER A 174 1.98 -10.60 -0.99
CA SER A 174 2.40 -11.98 -0.69
C SER A 174 1.58 -12.55 0.47
N CYS A 175 1.46 -11.81 1.58
CA CYS A 175 0.60 -12.19 2.71
C CYS A 175 -0.87 -12.37 2.31
N PHE A 176 -1.39 -11.51 1.43
CA PHE A 176 -2.75 -11.66 0.90
C PHE A 176 -2.93 -12.98 0.13
N ASN A 177 -1.96 -13.32 -0.72
CA ASN A 177 -2.01 -14.55 -1.51
C ASN A 177 -1.93 -15.80 -0.62
N GLU A 178 -1.07 -15.80 0.41
CA GLU A 178 -1.00 -16.90 1.39
C GLU A 178 -2.33 -17.08 2.14
N MET A 179 -2.99 -15.98 2.51
CA MET A 179 -4.32 -16.03 3.12
C MET A 179 -5.36 -16.60 2.14
N ALA A 180 -5.33 -16.19 0.87
CA ALA A 180 -6.22 -16.71 -0.17
C ALA A 180 -6.01 -18.23 -0.38
N ASP A 181 -4.75 -18.69 -0.43
CA ASP A 181 -4.40 -20.12 -0.51
C ASP A 181 -4.99 -20.91 0.67
N SER A 182 -4.84 -20.39 1.89
CA SER A 182 -5.38 -21.05 3.09
C SER A 182 -6.91 -21.14 3.07
N ILE A 183 -7.60 -20.12 2.56
CA ILE A 183 -9.06 -20.11 2.46
C ILE A 183 -9.52 -21.11 1.40
N GLU A 184 -8.89 -21.14 0.23
CA GLU A 184 -9.20 -22.07 -0.85
C GLU A 184 -9.03 -23.52 -0.40
N GLN A 185 -7.90 -23.85 0.24
CA GLN A 185 -7.66 -25.21 0.77
C GLN A 185 -8.70 -25.62 1.82
N SER A 186 -9.07 -24.70 2.72
CA SER A 186 -10.11 -24.94 3.72
C SER A 186 -11.46 -25.24 3.04
N HIS A 187 -11.83 -24.45 2.03
CA HIS A 187 -13.06 -24.65 1.26
C HIS A 187 -13.10 -26.02 0.58
N ILE A 188 -12.04 -26.40 -0.13
CA ILE A 188 -11.92 -27.72 -0.78
C ILE A 188 -12.04 -28.86 0.25
N SER A 189 -11.40 -28.71 1.42
CA SER A 189 -11.47 -29.73 2.48
C SER A 189 -12.90 -29.90 3.02
N MET A 190 -13.62 -28.80 3.22
CA MET A 190 -15.00 -28.81 3.70
C MET A 190 -15.94 -29.43 2.66
N GLU A 191 -15.81 -29.07 1.39
CA GLU A 191 -16.61 -29.67 0.32
C GLU A 191 -16.38 -31.17 0.20
N SER A 192 -15.13 -31.62 0.30
CA SER A 192 -14.80 -33.05 0.31
C SER A 192 -15.44 -33.77 1.50
N ALA A 193 -15.39 -33.18 2.70
CA ALA A 193 -16.01 -33.75 3.90
C ALA A 193 -17.55 -33.84 3.76
N VAL A 194 -18.19 -32.80 3.23
CA VAL A 194 -19.65 -32.78 2.96
C VAL A 194 -20.00 -33.85 1.93
N ARG A 195 -19.22 -33.99 0.86
CA ARG A 195 -19.45 -34.99 -0.19
C ARG A 195 -19.32 -36.42 0.36
N GLN A 196 -18.32 -36.65 1.21
CA GLN A 196 -18.15 -37.93 1.89
C GLN A 196 -19.35 -38.25 2.78
N LYS A 197 -19.77 -37.32 3.65
CA LYS A 197 -20.94 -37.49 4.52
C LYS A 197 -22.23 -37.72 3.75
N THR A 198 -22.43 -37.00 2.65
CA THR A 198 -23.58 -37.19 1.77
C THR A 198 -23.58 -38.58 1.13
N LYS A 199 -22.41 -39.09 0.73
CA LYS A 199 -22.27 -40.44 0.18
C LYS A 199 -22.56 -41.52 1.23
N GLU A 200 -22.03 -41.36 2.45
CA GLU A 200 -22.33 -42.25 3.59
C GLU A 200 -23.83 -42.32 3.87
N LEU A 201 -24.51 -41.16 3.95
CA LEU A 201 -25.94 -41.09 4.20
C LEU A 201 -26.79 -41.70 3.08
N ARG A 202 -26.42 -41.48 1.82
CA ARG A 202 -27.11 -42.09 0.67
C ARG A 202 -26.98 -43.60 0.66
N ALA A 203 -25.78 -44.11 0.92
CA ALA A 203 -25.56 -45.55 1.03
C ALA A 203 -26.45 -46.14 2.13
N ILE A 204 -26.51 -45.52 3.32
CA ILE A 204 -27.39 -45.97 4.41
C ILE A 204 -28.87 -45.95 4.00
N ALA A 205 -29.32 -44.89 3.32
CA ALA A 205 -30.71 -44.76 2.89
C ALA A 205 -31.09 -45.83 1.85
N GLU A 206 -30.24 -46.07 0.85
CA GLU A 206 -30.46 -47.08 -0.19
C GLU A 206 -30.48 -48.51 0.39
N LEU A 207 -29.55 -48.80 1.29
CA LEU A 207 -29.50 -50.05 2.05
C LEU A 207 -30.78 -50.30 2.85
N SER A 208 -31.33 -49.25 3.48
CA SER A 208 -32.59 -49.39 4.19
C SER A 208 -33.76 -49.66 3.24
N SER A 209 -33.85 -48.97 2.10
CA SER A 209 -34.98 -49.15 1.18
C SER A 209 -35.00 -50.52 0.48
N ASP A 210 -33.84 -51.10 0.18
CA ASP A 210 -33.76 -52.40 -0.51
C ASP A 210 -33.91 -53.58 0.46
N ALA A 211 -33.47 -53.44 1.70
CA ALA A 211 -33.69 -54.44 2.74
C ALA A 211 -35.20 -54.62 3.04
N PHE A 212 -35.98 -53.53 3.07
CA PHE A 212 -37.40 -53.56 3.46
C PHE A 212 -38.41 -53.76 2.31
N ARG A 213 -37.95 -54.04 1.08
CA ARG A 213 -38.85 -54.36 -0.04
C ARG A 213 -39.07 -55.87 -0.16
N GLY A 214 -40.23 -56.34 0.28
CA GLY A 214 -40.75 -57.70 0.04
C GLY A 214 -41.13 -58.46 1.30
N ASP A 215 -42.08 -59.40 1.16
CA ASP A 215 -42.58 -60.30 2.20
C ASP A 215 -41.53 -61.40 2.54
N ARG A 216 -40.36 -60.96 3.01
CA ARG A 216 -39.18 -61.80 3.27
C ARG A 216 -39.01 -62.07 4.76
N ASP A 217 -38.47 -63.24 5.07
CA ASP A 217 -38.12 -63.63 6.44
C ASP A 217 -37.10 -62.63 7.02
N LEU A 218 -37.30 -62.24 8.28
CA LEU A 218 -36.49 -61.24 8.99
C LEU A 218 -34.99 -61.55 8.95
N LYS A 219 -34.65 -62.85 8.91
CA LYS A 219 -33.28 -63.34 8.79
C LYS A 219 -32.64 -62.99 7.45
N GLU A 220 -33.37 -63.08 6.33
CA GLU A 220 -32.83 -62.73 5.01
C GLU A 220 -32.61 -61.23 4.86
N ILE A 221 -33.53 -60.43 5.40
CA ILE A 221 -33.43 -58.96 5.42
C ILE A 221 -32.21 -58.54 6.25
N ALA A 222 -32.05 -59.11 7.44
CA ALA A 222 -30.91 -58.83 8.30
C ALA A 222 -29.58 -59.24 7.64
N ASP A 223 -29.52 -60.44 7.03
CA ASP A 223 -28.30 -60.91 6.36
C ASP A 223 -27.89 -60.04 5.18
N GLN A 224 -28.86 -59.61 4.34
CA GLN A 224 -28.59 -58.72 3.21
C GLN A 224 -28.14 -57.33 3.68
N PHE A 225 -28.80 -56.78 4.70
CA PHE A 225 -28.43 -55.48 5.27
C PHE A 225 -27.01 -55.51 5.86
N LEU A 226 -26.67 -56.56 6.61
CA LEU A 226 -25.35 -56.75 7.21
C LEU A 226 -24.24 -56.97 6.17
N ASP A 227 -24.52 -57.75 5.12
CA ASP A 227 -23.61 -57.94 3.97
C ASP A 227 -23.27 -56.62 3.30
N ALA A 228 -24.31 -55.81 3.13
CA ALA A 228 -24.19 -54.61 2.37
C ALA A 228 -23.50 -53.50 3.17
N ILE A 229 -23.62 -53.49 4.52
CA ILE A 229 -22.74 -52.71 5.41
C ILE A 229 -21.26 -53.11 5.25
N ILE A 230 -20.94 -54.40 5.28
CA ILE A 230 -19.55 -54.89 5.14
C ILE A 230 -18.98 -54.52 3.76
N SER A 231 -19.73 -54.81 2.71
CA SER A 231 -19.28 -54.69 1.32
C SER A 231 -19.20 -53.23 0.84
N HIS A 232 -20.19 -52.39 1.19
CA HIS A 232 -20.27 -51.02 0.66
C HIS A 232 -19.61 -49.97 1.57
N LEU A 233 -19.58 -50.20 2.89
CA LEU A 233 -18.99 -49.26 3.84
C LEU A 233 -17.59 -49.70 4.31
N GLY A 234 -17.12 -50.87 3.89
CA GLY A 234 -15.76 -51.36 4.13
C GLY A 234 -15.50 -51.80 5.58
N TYR A 235 -16.55 -52.09 6.34
CA TYR A 235 -16.41 -52.58 7.71
C TYR A 235 -16.07 -54.06 7.74
N ARG A 236 -15.23 -54.48 8.70
CA ARG A 236 -14.79 -55.87 8.83
C ARG A 236 -15.82 -56.75 9.55
N TYR A 237 -16.69 -56.15 10.35
CA TYR A 237 -17.72 -56.81 11.14
C TYR A 237 -18.97 -55.93 11.22
N SER A 238 -20.14 -56.56 11.16
CA SER A 238 -21.42 -55.92 11.42
C SER A 238 -22.34 -56.83 12.23
N ALA A 239 -23.15 -56.26 13.11
CA ALA A 239 -24.17 -56.97 13.85
C ALA A 239 -25.46 -56.16 13.96
N LEU A 240 -26.59 -56.86 13.91
CA LEU A 240 -27.93 -56.32 14.13
C LEU A 240 -28.55 -57.05 15.32
N CYS A 241 -28.83 -56.30 16.39
CA CYS A 241 -29.38 -56.84 17.64
C CYS A 241 -30.83 -56.40 17.79
N LEU A 242 -31.73 -57.35 18.03
CA LEU A 242 -33.09 -57.13 18.49
C LEU A 242 -33.09 -57.24 20.01
N ILE A 243 -33.43 -56.14 20.68
CA ILE A 243 -33.37 -56.03 22.14
C ILE A 243 -34.78 -55.66 22.62
N ASP A 244 -35.25 -56.35 23.64
CA ASP A 244 -36.52 -56.04 24.29
C ASP A 244 -36.46 -54.66 24.96
N LYS A 245 -37.44 -53.78 24.80
CA LYS A 245 -37.28 -52.43 25.34
C LYS A 245 -37.43 -52.36 26.86
N GLU A 246 -38.24 -53.23 27.46
CA GLU A 246 -38.58 -53.17 28.89
C GLU A 246 -37.57 -53.94 29.74
N THR A 247 -37.15 -55.10 29.27
CA THR A 247 -36.20 -55.99 29.93
C THR A 247 -34.78 -55.83 29.40
N GLY A 248 -34.64 -55.38 28.14
CA GLY A 248 -33.44 -55.32 27.28
C GLY A 248 -32.50 -56.49 27.39
N LEU A 249 -33.13 -57.63 27.51
CA LEU A 249 -32.59 -58.86 27.01
C LEU A 249 -32.43 -58.77 25.50
N LEU A 250 -31.29 -59.27 25.02
CA LEU A 250 -31.07 -59.55 23.61
C LEU A 250 -32.03 -60.69 23.22
N LEU A 251 -32.99 -60.39 22.37
CA LEU A 251 -33.97 -61.35 21.87
C LEU A 251 -33.40 -62.16 20.72
N GLN A 252 -32.68 -61.47 19.82
CA GLN A 252 -32.08 -62.09 18.65
C GLN A 252 -30.92 -61.24 18.14
N GLU A 253 -29.92 -61.90 17.59
CA GLU A 253 -28.75 -61.25 17.02
C GLU A 253 -28.40 -61.85 15.66
N PHE A 254 -28.13 -60.97 14.70
CA PHE A 254 -27.61 -61.31 13.38
C PHE A 254 -26.19 -60.75 13.30
N LYS A 255 -25.19 -61.59 13.02
CA LYS A 255 -23.76 -61.20 12.97
C LYS A 255 -23.17 -61.56 11.61
N LYS A 256 -22.22 -60.76 11.13
CA LYS A 256 -21.46 -61.06 9.90
C LYS A 256 -20.04 -60.52 9.98
N GLY A 257 -19.07 -61.27 9.44
CA GLY A 257 -17.64 -60.90 9.47
C GLY A 257 -16.86 -61.33 10.72
N VAL A 258 -17.40 -62.25 11.53
CA VAL A 258 -16.78 -62.83 12.73
C VAL A 258 -16.96 -64.35 12.73
N ASP A 259 -15.91 -65.10 13.08
CA ASP A 259 -16.00 -66.55 13.34
C ASP A 259 -16.80 -66.78 14.63
N ASN A 260 -17.63 -67.84 14.66
CA ASN A 260 -18.64 -68.16 15.70
C ASN A 260 -18.18 -68.20 17.18
N ASN A 261 -16.93 -67.87 17.50
CA ASN A 261 -16.34 -67.92 18.85
C ASN A 261 -15.99 -66.55 19.45
N ILE A 262 -16.37 -65.42 18.84
CA ILE A 262 -16.03 -64.09 19.37
C ILE A 262 -17.24 -63.50 20.11
N CYS A 263 -17.22 -63.72 21.43
CA CYS A 263 -17.95 -63.02 22.49
C CYS A 263 -19.49 -62.97 22.38
N ASP A 264 -20.16 -63.83 23.14
CA ASP A 264 -21.50 -63.56 23.65
C ASP A 264 -21.39 -62.65 24.87
N ILE A 265 -21.65 -61.36 24.68
CA ILE A 265 -21.69 -60.40 25.80
C ILE A 265 -23.15 -60.22 26.21
N GLU A 266 -23.54 -60.79 27.35
CA GLU A 266 -24.79 -60.44 28.02
C GLU A 266 -24.63 -59.08 28.72
N ILE A 267 -25.15 -58.01 28.11
CA ILE A 267 -25.18 -56.68 28.73
C ILE A 267 -26.54 -56.49 29.40
N SER A 268 -26.56 -56.50 30.73
CA SER A 268 -27.76 -56.15 31.49
C SER A 268 -28.17 -54.69 31.27
N VAL A 269 -29.45 -54.44 31.05
CA VAL A 269 -30.02 -53.08 30.87
C VAL A 269 -29.90 -52.22 32.11
N ALA A 270 -29.75 -52.83 33.30
CA ALA A 270 -29.50 -52.10 34.53
C ALA A 270 -28.07 -51.53 34.62
N SER A 271 -27.18 -51.88 33.68
CA SER A 271 -25.81 -51.36 33.65
C SER A 271 -25.77 -49.88 33.24
N GLU A 272 -24.85 -49.12 33.84
CA GLU A 272 -24.50 -47.76 33.40
C GLU A 272 -23.65 -47.75 32.12
N HIS A 273 -23.64 -48.84 31.35
CA HIS A 273 -22.79 -48.96 30.19
C HIS A 273 -23.19 -47.92 29.13
N PRO A 274 -22.24 -47.15 28.56
CA PRO A 274 -22.52 -46.10 27.57
C PRO A 274 -23.41 -46.57 26.40
N PHE A 275 -23.25 -47.83 25.99
CA PHE A 275 -24.08 -48.50 24.98
C PHE A 275 -25.58 -48.51 25.34
N ILE A 276 -25.93 -48.88 26.57
CA ILE A 276 -27.34 -48.95 27.04
C ILE A 276 -27.94 -47.54 27.12
N LYS A 277 -27.14 -46.53 27.49
CA LYS A 277 -27.57 -45.14 27.48
C LYS A 277 -27.90 -44.65 26.06
N THR A 278 -27.05 -44.96 25.07
CA THR A 278 -27.32 -44.63 23.66
C THR A 278 -28.58 -45.32 23.13
N ILE A 279 -28.81 -46.59 23.52
CA ILE A 279 -30.03 -47.32 23.14
C ILE A 279 -31.29 -46.64 23.71
N ARG A 280 -31.26 -46.23 24.98
CA ARG A 280 -32.41 -45.56 25.63
C ARG A 280 -32.74 -44.19 25.03
N GLU A 281 -31.73 -43.45 24.57
CA GLU A 281 -31.87 -42.08 24.06
C GLU A 281 -32.15 -41.99 22.54
N ALA A 282 -31.99 -43.09 21.79
CA ALA A 282 -32.16 -43.09 20.35
C ALA A 282 -33.63 -42.96 19.91
N LYS A 283 -33.84 -42.24 18.80
CA LYS A 283 -35.18 -42.02 18.23
C LYS A 283 -35.56 -43.16 17.25
N PRO A 284 -36.83 -43.58 17.18
CA PRO A 284 -37.32 -44.62 16.27
C PRO A 284 -37.02 -44.33 14.80
N ALA A 285 -36.53 -45.33 14.07
CA ALA A 285 -36.27 -45.23 12.63
C ALA A 285 -37.37 -45.88 11.73
N ILE A 286 -38.32 -46.64 12.26
CA ILE A 286 -39.45 -47.20 11.47
C ILE A 286 -40.75 -47.14 12.31
N LYS A 287 -41.90 -46.93 11.65
CA LYS A 287 -43.17 -46.54 12.31
C LYS A 287 -44.25 -47.62 12.44
N ASN A 288 -44.03 -48.87 12.02
CA ASN A 288 -45.01 -49.93 12.26
C ASN A 288 -44.43 -51.34 12.16
N SER A 289 -44.80 -52.25 13.08
CA SER A 289 -44.37 -53.66 13.10
C SER A 289 -44.96 -54.49 11.96
N GLN A 290 -46.12 -54.07 11.44
CA GLN A 290 -46.82 -54.71 10.33
C GLN A 290 -46.10 -54.59 8.98
N GLU A 291 -45.14 -53.65 8.83
CA GLU A 291 -44.40 -53.46 7.57
C GLU A 291 -43.28 -54.49 7.35
N ILE A 292 -42.91 -55.27 8.37
CA ILE A 292 -41.76 -56.21 8.33
C ILE A 292 -42.12 -57.64 8.74
N ASN A 293 -43.42 -57.98 8.81
CA ASN A 293 -43.93 -59.32 9.14
C ASN A 293 -43.30 -59.94 10.41
N ALA A 294 -42.96 -59.10 11.39
CA ALA A 294 -42.53 -59.54 12.71
C ALA A 294 -43.75 -60.00 13.53
N PRO A 295 -43.65 -61.05 14.37
CA PRO A 295 -44.76 -61.50 15.20
C PRO A 295 -45.31 -60.34 16.05
N ASP A 296 -46.65 -60.28 16.21
CA ASP A 296 -47.44 -59.20 16.88
C ASP A 296 -47.01 -58.82 18.32
N THR A 297 -45.96 -59.43 18.84
CA THR A 297 -45.36 -59.19 20.15
C THR A 297 -44.36 -58.04 20.18
N PHE A 298 -43.87 -57.58 19.02
CA PHE A 298 -42.91 -56.46 18.95
C PHE A 298 -43.58 -55.25 18.31
N GLY A 299 -43.81 -54.18 19.08
CA GLY A 299 -44.33 -52.92 18.56
C GLY A 299 -43.37 -52.19 17.62
N ASN A 300 -43.27 -50.86 17.72
CA ASN A 300 -42.37 -50.05 16.87
C ASN A 300 -40.91 -50.54 16.93
N VAL A 301 -40.39 -51.06 15.80
CA VAL A 301 -38.99 -51.50 15.68
C VAL A 301 -38.09 -50.29 15.44
N VAL A 302 -37.04 -50.17 16.26
CA VAL A 302 -36.11 -49.04 16.23
C VAL A 302 -34.72 -49.54 15.81
N ILE A 303 -34.27 -49.10 14.64
CA ILE A 303 -32.91 -49.37 14.17
C ILE A 303 -32.01 -48.24 14.64
N ILE A 304 -31.02 -48.56 15.48
CA ILE A 304 -30.05 -47.60 16.00
C ILE A 304 -28.69 -47.95 15.39
N PRO A 305 -28.19 -47.18 14.42
CA PRO A 305 -26.86 -47.41 13.89
C PRO A 305 -25.84 -47.00 14.95
N ILE A 306 -25.17 -47.99 15.55
CA ILE A 306 -24.05 -47.76 16.47
C ILE A 306 -22.76 -47.91 15.68
N VAL A 307 -22.15 -46.77 15.34
CA VAL A 307 -20.92 -46.74 14.55
C VAL A 307 -19.74 -46.44 15.47
N SER A 308 -18.87 -47.42 15.67
CA SER A 308 -17.59 -47.19 16.34
C SER A 308 -16.62 -46.55 15.34
N HIS A 309 -16.53 -45.22 15.37
CA HIS A 309 -15.67 -44.45 14.46
C HIS A 309 -14.18 -44.48 14.82
N GLN A 310 -13.79 -45.16 15.90
CA GLN A 310 -12.39 -45.22 16.31
C GLN A 310 -11.80 -46.59 15.93
N ARG A 311 -10.65 -46.58 15.22
CA ARG A 311 -9.75 -47.74 15.04
C ARG A 311 -9.12 -48.18 16.37
N LYS A 312 -9.88 -48.20 17.45
CA LYS A 312 -9.47 -48.69 18.76
C LYS A 312 -9.96 -50.12 18.92
N ARG A 313 -9.16 -50.96 19.57
CA ARG A 313 -9.53 -52.36 19.80
C ARG A 313 -10.76 -52.38 20.71
N CYS A 314 -11.68 -53.33 20.52
CA CYS A 314 -12.91 -53.47 21.31
C CYS A 314 -12.68 -53.36 22.83
N ARG A 315 -11.54 -53.87 23.31
CA ARG A 315 -11.08 -53.79 24.71
C ARG A 315 -10.92 -52.34 25.23
N GLU A 316 -10.40 -51.43 24.41
CA GLU A 316 -10.14 -50.04 24.78
C GLU A 316 -11.42 -49.20 24.87
N VAL A 317 -12.48 -49.62 24.17
CA VAL A 317 -13.77 -48.92 24.15
C VAL A 317 -14.71 -49.46 25.23
N ASN A 318 -14.73 -50.78 25.44
CA ASN A 318 -15.69 -51.46 26.31
C ASN A 318 -15.12 -51.90 27.67
N ASN A 319 -13.88 -51.51 28.00
CA ASN A 319 -13.20 -51.87 29.25
C ASN A 319 -13.26 -53.39 29.55
N CYS A 320 -13.09 -54.21 28.50
CA CYS A 320 -13.32 -55.65 28.54
C CYS A 320 -12.21 -56.38 29.34
N ALA A 321 -12.60 -57.28 30.24
CA ALA A 321 -11.69 -58.03 31.11
C ALA A 321 -10.98 -59.22 30.45
N TYR A 322 -11.37 -59.61 29.23
CA TYR A 322 -10.79 -60.75 28.52
C TYR A 322 -9.49 -60.36 27.79
N GLU A 323 -8.35 -60.89 28.23
CA GLU A 323 -7.03 -60.54 27.71
C GLU A 323 -6.70 -61.15 26.33
N THR A 324 -7.42 -62.20 25.92
CA THR A 324 -7.18 -62.96 24.69
C THR A 324 -8.25 -62.72 23.61
N CYS A 325 -8.93 -61.58 23.64
CA CYS A 325 -9.90 -61.20 22.61
C CYS A 325 -9.15 -60.87 21.29
N PRO A 326 -9.44 -61.55 20.16
CA PRO A 326 -8.72 -61.40 18.89
C PRO A 326 -8.70 -59.97 18.32
#